data_AF-A0A942G3N4-F1
#
_entry.id   AF-A0A942G3N4-F1
#
_cell.length_a   1.000
_cell.length_b   1.000
_cell.length_c   1.000
_cell.angle_alpha   90.00
_cell.angle_beta   90.00
_cell.angle_gamma   90.00
#
_symmetry.space_group_name_H-M   'P 1'
#
loop_
_entity.id
_entity.type
_entity.pdbx_description
1 polymer ?
#
loop_
_entity_poly.entity_id
_entity_poly.type
_entity_poly.pdbx_seq_one_letter_code
_entity_poly.pdbx_strand_id
1 'polypeptide(L)'
;MVAVWADLECYLRFDPSRRGFAGLLRAGSLERVARRLEQTKRVAIATGFFIPEAQAVESDGPLGAVFLARALLGTGQEVVLLSPAAGSQALECSQRFLGLTCPVVLKPPGQVEEQLLDELRCDVFVAIEYPGQGSDGECRNMRGHSISAHVPLLDRAFNYAKIQGVFTVAIGDGGNELGCGALAKSVAVAPDGKSIRAATEAEVVLAAGVSNWGAYTLVAALSLLAGVNFVPTPQEERLLLEQLCAVGVVDGCSGRCEPTVDGIGAEQLNDFLQGLYNYVAENLETQRSVAATSGSSA
;
A
#
# COMPACT_ATOMS: atom_id res chain seq x y z
N MET A 1 15.33 5.93 18.35
CA MET A 1 14.33 6.12 17.28
C MET A 1 14.95 6.36 15.92
N VAL A 2 15.98 7.20 15.74
CA VAL A 2 16.59 7.44 14.41
C VAL A 2 17.08 6.15 13.71
N ALA A 3 17.73 5.23 14.42
CA ALA A 3 18.16 3.95 13.85
C ALA A 3 16.99 3.08 13.36
N VAL A 4 15.88 3.07 14.10
CA VAL A 4 14.69 2.26 13.80
C VAL A 4 14.07 2.64 12.46
N TRP A 5 13.99 3.93 12.16
CA TRP A 5 13.44 4.40 10.89
C TRP A 5 14.29 3.96 9.70
N ALA A 6 15.61 4.08 9.83
CA ALA A 6 16.53 3.63 8.79
C ALA A 6 16.44 2.12 8.55
N ASP A 7 16.37 1.32 9.63
CA ASP A 7 16.22 -0.13 9.55
C ASP A 7 14.91 -0.54 8.87
N LEU A 8 13.78 0.08 9.25
CA LEU A 8 12.49 -0.19 8.59
C LEU A 8 12.51 0.22 7.12
N GLU A 9 13.16 1.33 6.77
CA GLU A 9 13.31 1.68 5.35
C GLU A 9 14.22 0.71 4.57
N CYS A 10 15.05 -0.11 5.23
CA CYS A 10 15.74 -1.22 4.56
C CYS A 10 14.77 -2.32 4.12
N TYR A 11 13.67 -2.56 4.85
CA TYR A 11 12.62 -3.49 4.43
C TYR A 11 11.90 -2.98 3.18
N LEU A 12 11.57 -1.69 3.11
CA LEU A 12 11.01 -1.08 1.89
C LEU A 12 11.95 -1.25 0.68
N ARG A 13 13.27 -1.10 0.89
CA ARG A 13 14.28 -1.23 -0.17
C ARG A 13 14.57 -2.66 -0.59
N PHE A 14 14.02 -3.67 0.08
CA PHE A 14 14.19 -5.06 -0.32
C PHE A 14 13.40 -5.34 -1.60
N ASP A 15 14.14 -5.49 -2.71
CA ASP A 15 13.58 -5.63 -4.06
C ASP A 15 14.07 -6.92 -4.73
N PRO A 16 13.39 -8.06 -4.49
CA PRO A 16 13.74 -9.33 -5.09
C PRO A 16 13.46 -9.35 -6.60
N SER A 17 12.50 -8.56 -7.06
CA SER A 17 12.15 -8.40 -8.48
C SER A 17 13.21 -7.63 -9.27
N ARG A 18 14.07 -6.88 -8.57
CA ARG A 18 15.11 -5.99 -9.13
C ARG A 18 14.54 -4.97 -10.12
N ARG A 19 13.31 -4.52 -9.89
CA ARG A 19 12.67 -3.41 -10.63
C ARG A 19 13.44 -2.11 -10.45
N GLY A 20 14.15 -1.94 -9.34
CA GLY A 20 14.98 -0.78 -9.01
C GLY A 20 14.18 0.41 -8.45
N PHE A 21 12.85 0.34 -8.46
CA PHE A 21 11.99 1.41 -7.94
C PHE A 21 12.17 1.61 -6.44
N ALA A 22 12.27 0.52 -5.66
CA ALA A 22 12.51 0.56 -4.22
C ALA A 22 13.77 1.39 -3.84
N GLY A 23 14.80 1.37 -4.70
CA GLY A 23 16.02 2.16 -4.53
C GLY A 23 15.80 3.68 -4.60
N LEU A 24 14.64 4.14 -5.08
CA LEU A 24 14.27 5.55 -5.17
C LEU A 24 13.66 6.09 -3.87
N LEU A 25 13.45 5.24 -2.85
CA LEU A 25 12.94 5.65 -1.55
C LEU A 25 13.81 6.74 -0.91
N ARG A 26 13.25 7.93 -0.74
CA ARG A 26 13.92 9.04 -0.05
C ARG A 26 13.98 8.77 1.45
N ALA A 27 15.15 8.94 2.04
CA ALA A 27 15.34 8.74 3.47
C ALA A 27 14.43 9.66 4.31
N GLY A 28 13.85 9.11 5.38
CA GLY A 28 12.91 9.80 6.27
C GLY A 28 11.47 9.85 5.77
N SER A 29 11.17 9.25 4.60
CA SER A 29 9.80 9.22 4.05
C SER A 29 8.87 8.41 4.93
N LEU A 30 9.35 7.28 5.45
CA LEU A 30 8.56 6.40 6.31
C LEU A 30 8.16 7.10 7.61
N GLU A 31 9.13 7.71 8.30
CA GLU A 31 8.87 8.46 9.54
C GLU A 31 7.86 9.58 9.31
N ARG A 32 8.03 10.36 8.22
CA ARG A 32 7.12 11.46 7.87
C ARG A 32 5.68 10.98 7.71
N VAL A 33 5.47 9.85 7.01
CA VAL A 33 4.13 9.28 6.80
C VAL A 33 3.55 8.75 8.11
N ALA A 34 4.32 7.94 8.86
CA ALA A 34 3.86 7.35 10.11
C ALA A 34 3.44 8.42 11.14
N ARG A 35 4.25 9.48 11.30
CA ARG A 35 3.95 10.61 12.18
C ARG A 35 2.72 11.39 11.74
N ARG A 36 2.51 11.55 10.43
CA ARG A 36 1.32 12.23 9.92
C ARG A 36 0.05 11.42 10.19
N LEU A 37 0.12 10.10 10.04
CA LEU A 37 -1.00 9.18 10.34
C LEU A 37 -1.34 9.14 11.84
N GLU A 38 -0.34 9.17 12.72
CA GLU A 38 -0.54 9.24 14.19
C GLU A 38 -1.40 10.46 14.61
N GLN A 39 -1.30 11.57 13.88
CA GLN A 39 -2.00 12.83 14.15
C GLN A 39 -3.29 13.01 13.33
N THR A 40 -3.69 11.99 12.57
CA THR A 40 -4.83 12.04 11.65
C THR A 40 -6.07 11.43 12.30
N LYS A 41 -7.26 11.89 11.91
CA LYS A 41 -8.52 11.26 12.33
C LYS A 41 -9.03 10.28 11.30
N ARG A 42 -9.05 10.67 10.01
CA ARG A 42 -9.66 9.86 8.96
C ARG A 42 -8.73 9.64 7.77
N VAL A 43 -8.56 8.38 7.40
CA VAL A 43 -7.65 7.93 6.34
C VAL A 43 -8.45 7.26 5.24
N ALA A 44 -8.28 7.71 3.99
CA ALA A 44 -8.74 6.97 2.82
C ALA A 44 -7.59 6.14 2.26
N ILE A 45 -7.84 4.88 1.93
CA ILE A 45 -6.86 3.96 1.34
C ILE A 45 -7.42 3.43 0.01
N ALA A 46 -6.82 3.82 -1.10
CA ALA A 46 -7.13 3.30 -2.43
C ALA A 46 -6.21 2.14 -2.79
N THR A 47 -6.77 1.06 -3.30
CA THR A 47 -6.01 -0.08 -3.82
C THR A 47 -6.79 -0.86 -4.90
N GLY A 48 -6.08 -1.63 -5.72
CA GLY A 48 -6.65 -2.52 -6.70
C GLY A 48 -6.11 -2.22 -8.09
N PHE A 49 -5.02 -2.89 -8.44
CA PHE A 49 -4.49 -2.90 -9.79
C PHE A 49 -5.19 -4.00 -10.61
N PHE A 50 -5.68 -3.67 -11.79
CA PHE A 50 -6.46 -4.60 -12.61
C PHE A 50 -5.58 -5.30 -13.64
N ILE A 51 -5.72 -6.64 -13.73
CA ILE A 51 -5.07 -7.50 -14.71
C ILE A 51 -6.07 -7.85 -15.81
N PRO A 52 -5.99 -7.23 -17.01
CA PRO A 52 -6.98 -7.43 -18.07
C PRO A 52 -7.09 -8.87 -18.54
N GLU A 53 -5.99 -9.60 -18.64
CA GLU A 53 -5.98 -10.98 -19.12
C GLU A 53 -6.73 -11.92 -18.16
N ALA A 54 -6.75 -11.60 -16.86
CA ALA A 54 -7.45 -12.34 -15.83
C ALA A 54 -8.86 -11.81 -15.52
N GLN A 55 -9.19 -10.60 -16.00
CA GLN A 55 -10.41 -9.88 -15.64
C GLN A 55 -10.60 -9.73 -14.11
N ALA A 56 -9.50 -9.54 -13.39
CA ALA A 56 -9.45 -9.52 -11.92
C ALA A 56 -8.47 -8.46 -11.41
N VAL A 57 -8.59 -8.11 -10.13
CA VAL A 57 -7.54 -7.35 -9.44
C VAL A 57 -6.42 -8.28 -8.99
N GLU A 58 -5.20 -7.76 -8.89
CA GLU A 58 -4.06 -8.52 -8.39
C GLU A 58 -3.98 -8.56 -6.85
N SER A 59 -3.10 -9.43 -6.35
CA SER A 59 -2.84 -9.64 -4.92
C SER A 59 -1.94 -8.58 -4.30
N ASP A 60 -1.12 -7.88 -5.09
CA ASP A 60 -0.35 -6.72 -4.61
C ASP A 60 -1.24 -5.48 -4.47
N GLY A 61 -1.16 -4.80 -3.33
CA GLY A 61 -2.04 -3.72 -2.91
C GLY A 61 -3.10 -4.12 -1.88
N PRO A 62 -4.09 -4.99 -2.22
CA PRO A 62 -5.21 -5.28 -1.34
C PRO A 62 -4.79 -5.79 0.04
N LEU A 63 -3.80 -6.69 0.14
CA LEU A 63 -3.32 -7.19 1.43
C LEU A 63 -2.70 -6.07 2.27
N GLY A 64 -1.85 -5.25 1.67
CA GLY A 64 -1.23 -4.09 2.29
C GLY A 64 -2.27 -3.10 2.81
N ALA A 65 -3.28 -2.80 2.00
CA ALA A 65 -4.35 -1.88 2.35
C ALA A 65 -5.17 -2.35 3.54
N VAL A 66 -5.53 -3.63 3.62
CA VAL A 66 -6.40 -4.14 4.70
C VAL A 66 -5.64 -4.31 6.01
N PHE A 67 -4.36 -4.69 5.96
CA PHE A 67 -3.53 -4.72 7.17
C PHE A 67 -3.16 -3.32 7.66
N LEU A 68 -2.97 -2.34 6.77
CA LEU A 68 -2.84 -0.94 7.15
C LEU A 68 -4.15 -0.42 7.77
N ALA A 69 -5.30 -0.74 7.18
CA ALA A 69 -6.60 -0.39 7.72
C ALA A 69 -6.80 -0.96 9.13
N ARG A 70 -6.42 -2.22 9.36
CA ARG A 70 -6.45 -2.85 10.69
C ARG A 70 -5.62 -2.09 11.72
N ALA A 71 -4.38 -1.75 11.37
CA ALA A 71 -3.48 -1.02 12.27
C ALA A 71 -4.06 0.35 12.64
N LEU A 72 -4.53 1.10 11.65
CA LEU A 72 -5.14 2.42 11.83
C LEU A 72 -6.42 2.37 12.68
N LEU A 73 -7.31 1.41 12.42
CA LEU A 73 -8.49 1.20 13.27
C LEU A 73 -8.08 0.85 14.71
N GLY A 74 -7.04 0.02 14.88
CA GLY A 74 -6.48 -0.35 16.18
C GLY A 74 -5.84 0.81 16.94
N THR A 75 -5.37 1.85 16.24
CA THR A 75 -4.83 3.09 16.82
C THR A 75 -5.85 4.23 16.91
N GLY A 76 -7.12 3.96 16.60
CA GLY A 76 -8.24 4.87 16.81
C GLY A 76 -8.60 5.78 15.64
N GLN A 77 -7.99 5.59 14.47
CA GLN A 77 -8.36 6.31 13.25
C GLN A 77 -9.60 5.71 12.60
N GLU A 78 -10.36 6.55 11.90
CA GLU A 78 -11.38 6.12 10.96
C GLU A 78 -10.72 5.79 9.61
N VAL A 79 -11.13 4.69 9.00
CA VAL A 79 -10.61 4.26 7.69
C VAL A 79 -11.75 4.15 6.69
N VAL A 80 -11.51 4.55 5.44
CA VAL A 80 -12.35 4.23 4.29
C VAL A 80 -11.48 3.55 3.25
N LEU A 81 -11.91 2.38 2.78
CA LEU A 81 -11.25 1.68 1.69
C LEU A 81 -11.89 2.10 0.36
N LEU A 82 -11.08 2.31 -0.66
CA LEU A 82 -11.49 2.65 -2.02
C LEU A 82 -10.89 1.65 -3.00
N SER A 83 -11.68 1.14 -3.94
CA SER A 83 -11.20 0.18 -4.93
C SER A 83 -12.03 0.24 -6.23
N PRO A 84 -11.51 -0.26 -7.36
CA PRO A 84 -12.36 -0.58 -8.50
C PRO A 84 -13.49 -1.53 -8.08
N ALA A 85 -14.63 -1.48 -8.77
CA ALA A 85 -15.74 -2.41 -8.53
C ALA A 85 -15.33 -3.89 -8.65
N ALA A 86 -14.34 -4.19 -9.50
CA ALA A 86 -13.73 -5.51 -9.64
C ALA A 86 -12.97 -5.98 -8.38
N GLY A 87 -12.52 -5.07 -7.52
CA GLY A 87 -11.85 -5.37 -6.25
C GLY A 87 -12.80 -5.60 -5.07
N SER A 88 -14.11 -5.57 -5.30
CA SER A 88 -15.13 -5.72 -4.25
C SER A 88 -14.97 -7.00 -3.44
N GLN A 89 -14.82 -8.14 -4.11
CA GLN A 89 -14.66 -9.44 -3.46
C GLN A 89 -13.37 -9.51 -2.63
N ALA A 90 -12.28 -8.89 -3.08
CA ALA A 90 -11.01 -8.86 -2.34
C ALA A 90 -11.16 -8.12 -1.00
N LEU A 91 -11.78 -6.94 -1.03
CA LEU A 91 -11.98 -6.14 0.18
C LEU A 91 -13.02 -6.77 1.10
N GLU A 92 -14.15 -7.25 0.58
CA GLU A 92 -15.18 -7.92 1.39
C GLU A 92 -14.65 -9.19 2.06
N CYS A 93 -13.90 -10.02 1.33
CA CYS A 93 -13.25 -11.21 1.87
C CYS A 93 -12.29 -10.84 3.00
N SER A 94 -11.44 -9.83 2.77
CA SER A 94 -10.49 -9.35 3.76
C SER A 94 -11.15 -8.78 5.02
N GLN A 95 -12.22 -7.98 4.86
CA GLN A 95 -12.96 -7.43 6.00
C GLN A 95 -13.57 -8.53 6.86
N ARG A 96 -14.16 -9.56 6.24
CA ARG A 96 -14.71 -10.71 6.95
C ARG A 96 -13.61 -11.50 7.67
N PHE A 97 -12.50 -11.78 6.99
CA PHE A 97 -11.39 -12.55 7.55
C PHE A 97 -10.76 -11.85 8.76
N LEU A 98 -10.52 -10.54 8.66
CA LEU A 98 -9.87 -9.73 9.70
C LEU A 98 -10.84 -9.11 10.72
N GLY A 99 -12.16 -9.28 10.54
CA GLY A 99 -13.18 -8.66 11.39
C GLY A 99 -13.22 -7.13 11.31
N LEU A 100 -12.85 -6.54 10.16
CA LEU A 100 -12.79 -5.08 10.01
C LEU A 100 -14.18 -4.50 9.75
N THR A 101 -14.48 -3.40 10.44
CA THR A 101 -15.70 -2.62 10.22
C THR A 101 -15.31 -1.22 9.75
N CYS A 102 -15.17 -1.05 8.44
CA CYS A 102 -14.92 0.24 7.82
C CYS A 102 -15.71 0.38 6.49
N PRO A 103 -16.07 1.61 6.07
CA PRO A 103 -16.72 1.81 4.78
C PRO A 103 -15.82 1.38 3.62
N VAL A 104 -16.44 0.77 2.60
CA VAL A 104 -15.81 0.48 1.31
C VAL A 104 -16.54 1.30 0.24
N VAL A 105 -15.78 2.10 -0.50
CA VAL A 105 -16.24 2.85 -1.66
C VAL A 105 -15.76 2.10 -2.90
N LEU A 106 -16.71 1.65 -3.72
CA LEU A 106 -16.41 0.99 -4.99
C LEU A 106 -16.77 1.95 -6.12
N LYS A 107 -15.84 2.13 -7.06
CA LYS A 107 -16.09 2.93 -8.26
C LYS A 107 -16.02 2.05 -9.51
N PRO A 108 -16.91 2.24 -10.49
CA PRO A 108 -16.78 1.59 -11.79
C PRO A 108 -15.60 2.20 -12.57
N PRO A 109 -15.17 1.57 -13.68
CA PRO A 109 -14.21 2.17 -14.58
C PRO A 109 -14.67 3.53 -15.12
N GLY A 110 -13.72 4.43 -15.33
CA GLY A 110 -13.98 5.77 -15.83
C GLY A 110 -13.44 6.87 -14.93
N GLN A 111 -13.63 8.12 -15.36
CA GLN A 111 -13.12 9.27 -14.63
C GLN A 111 -13.81 9.41 -13.28
N VAL A 112 -13.02 9.49 -12.20
CA VAL A 112 -13.53 9.82 -10.88
C VAL A 112 -13.30 11.30 -10.63
N GLU A 113 -14.41 11.99 -10.34
CA GLU A 113 -14.43 13.43 -10.14
C GLU A 113 -14.09 13.81 -8.69
N GLU A 114 -13.85 15.11 -8.49
CA GLU A 114 -13.36 15.71 -7.25
C GLU A 114 -14.28 15.49 -6.05
N GLN A 115 -15.59 15.31 -6.27
CA GLN A 115 -16.61 15.05 -5.24
C GLN A 115 -16.36 13.75 -4.47
N LEU A 116 -15.50 12.86 -4.98
CA LEU A 116 -15.03 11.71 -4.22
C LEU A 116 -14.47 12.15 -2.85
N LEU A 117 -13.82 13.32 -2.76
CA LEU A 117 -13.27 13.79 -1.49
C LEU A 117 -14.34 14.08 -0.44
N ASP A 118 -15.53 14.54 -0.87
CA ASP A 118 -16.69 14.78 0.03
C ASP A 118 -17.29 13.46 0.54
N GLU A 119 -17.18 12.38 -0.24
CA GLU A 119 -17.54 11.02 0.16
C GLU A 119 -16.52 10.45 1.15
N LEU A 120 -15.23 10.63 0.86
CA LEU A 120 -14.13 10.09 1.67
C LEU A 120 -13.95 10.82 3.00
N ARG A 121 -14.07 12.16 3.01
CA ARG A 121 -13.85 13.06 4.17
C ARG A 121 -12.55 12.79 4.93
N CYS A 122 -11.48 12.48 4.21
CA CYS A 122 -10.21 12.09 4.81
C CYS A 122 -9.25 13.27 5.01
N ASP A 123 -8.35 13.16 5.99
CA ASP A 123 -7.23 14.08 6.20
C ASP A 123 -5.95 13.56 5.51
N VAL A 124 -5.91 12.25 5.26
CA VAL A 124 -4.84 11.54 4.55
C VAL A 124 -5.44 10.64 3.49
N PHE A 125 -4.89 10.68 2.27
CA PHE A 125 -5.26 9.81 1.16
C PHE A 125 -4.05 8.98 0.73
N VAL A 126 -4.09 7.68 1.01
CA VAL A 126 -3.05 6.71 0.66
C VAL A 126 -3.48 5.94 -0.59
N ALA A 127 -2.65 5.90 -1.62
CA ALA A 127 -2.78 4.97 -2.74
C ALA A 127 -1.75 3.85 -2.58
N ILE A 128 -2.17 2.59 -2.68
CA ILE A 128 -1.32 1.40 -2.53
C ILE A 128 -1.60 0.50 -3.73
N GLU A 129 -0.61 0.35 -4.61
CA GLU A 129 -0.73 -0.43 -5.84
C GLU A 129 -2.03 -0.09 -6.60
N TYR A 130 -2.17 1.20 -6.89
CA TYR A 130 -3.32 1.72 -7.62
C TYR A 130 -2.81 2.37 -8.90
N PRO A 131 -3.33 2.05 -10.09
CA PRO A 131 -2.78 2.57 -11.33
C PRO A 131 -2.95 4.09 -11.48
N GLY A 132 -1.88 4.78 -11.89
CA GLY A 132 -1.86 6.21 -12.11
C GLY A 132 -1.81 6.57 -13.60
N GLN A 133 -2.42 7.70 -13.96
CA GLN A 133 -2.36 8.19 -15.34
C GLN A 133 -0.95 8.68 -15.67
N GLY A 134 -0.45 8.31 -16.86
CA GLY A 134 0.72 8.94 -17.45
C GLY A 134 0.44 10.35 -17.96
N SER A 135 1.47 11.00 -18.51
CA SER A 135 1.35 12.38 -19.04
C SER A 135 0.36 12.52 -20.21
N ASP A 136 0.01 11.40 -20.84
CA ASP A 136 -0.98 11.31 -21.91
C ASP A 136 -2.38 10.90 -21.43
N GLY A 137 -2.59 10.80 -20.12
CA GLY A 137 -3.89 10.48 -19.51
C GLY A 137 -4.21 8.99 -19.44
N GLU A 138 -3.30 8.12 -19.85
CA GLU A 138 -3.52 6.66 -19.83
C GLU A 138 -2.89 6.00 -18.60
N CYS A 139 -3.65 5.18 -17.90
CA CYS A 139 -3.11 4.23 -16.91
C CYS A 139 -2.54 3.01 -17.65
N ARG A 140 -1.29 2.64 -17.39
CA ARG A 140 -0.63 1.51 -18.05
C ARG A 140 -0.14 0.47 -17.06
N ASN A 141 -0.19 -0.80 -17.47
CA ASN A 141 0.52 -1.86 -16.78
C ASN A 141 2.02 -1.86 -17.14
N MET A 142 2.80 -2.72 -16.49
CA MET A 142 4.25 -2.84 -16.71
C MET A 142 4.64 -3.26 -18.14
N ARG A 143 3.70 -3.79 -18.94
CA ARG A 143 3.91 -4.15 -20.35
C ARG A 143 3.64 -2.98 -21.32
N GLY A 144 3.19 -1.83 -20.81
CA GLY A 144 2.86 -0.66 -21.64
C GLY A 144 1.43 -0.68 -22.20
N HIS A 145 0.61 -1.68 -21.84
CA HIS A 145 -0.78 -1.74 -22.26
C HIS A 145 -1.63 -0.81 -21.40
N SER A 146 -2.53 -0.06 -22.05
CA SER A 146 -3.51 0.74 -21.32
C SER A 146 -4.50 -0.17 -20.60
N ILE A 147 -4.77 0.17 -19.35
CA ILE A 147 -5.80 -0.45 -18.50
C ILE A 147 -6.89 0.56 -18.10
N SER A 148 -6.85 1.79 -18.63
CA SER A 148 -7.76 2.89 -18.27
C SER A 148 -9.23 2.51 -18.37
N ALA A 149 -9.60 1.67 -19.34
CA ALA A 149 -10.98 1.22 -19.56
C ALA A 149 -11.51 0.27 -18.46
N HIS A 150 -10.64 -0.23 -17.59
CA HIS A 150 -10.96 -1.23 -16.57
C HIS A 150 -10.89 -0.70 -15.14
N VAL A 151 -10.41 0.54 -14.93
CA VAL A 151 -10.17 1.09 -13.60
C VAL A 151 -10.79 2.48 -13.44
N PRO A 152 -11.22 2.85 -12.23
CA PRO A 152 -11.54 4.23 -11.91
C PRO A 152 -10.26 5.08 -11.96
N LEU A 153 -10.30 6.17 -12.72
CA LEU A 153 -9.18 7.10 -12.86
C LEU A 153 -9.24 8.11 -11.70
N LEU A 154 -8.44 7.88 -10.66
CA LEU A 154 -8.45 8.66 -9.43
C LEU A 154 -7.58 9.91 -9.47
N ASP A 155 -6.73 10.09 -10.49
CA ASP A 155 -5.75 11.17 -10.58
C ASP A 155 -6.33 12.57 -10.37
N ARG A 156 -7.51 12.87 -10.93
CA ARG A 156 -8.19 14.16 -10.69
C ARG A 156 -8.56 14.35 -9.23
N ALA A 157 -9.24 13.36 -8.64
CA ALA A 157 -9.62 13.40 -7.24
C ALA A 157 -8.40 13.45 -6.31
N PHE A 158 -7.32 12.75 -6.64
CA PHE A 158 -6.08 12.74 -5.87
C PHE A 158 -5.34 14.08 -5.93
N ASN A 159 -5.25 14.69 -7.12
CA ASN A 159 -4.70 16.04 -7.27
C ASN A 159 -5.58 17.09 -6.55
N TYR A 160 -6.90 16.95 -6.62
CA TYR A 160 -7.81 17.81 -5.89
C TYR A 160 -7.66 17.67 -4.37
N ALA A 161 -7.49 16.45 -3.86
CA ALA A 161 -7.20 16.19 -2.43
C ALA A 161 -6.00 17.02 -1.95
N LYS A 162 -4.90 17.02 -2.73
CA LYS A 162 -3.71 17.83 -2.45
C LYS A 162 -4.00 19.33 -2.43
N ILE A 163 -4.81 19.84 -3.36
CA ILE A 163 -5.24 21.26 -3.38
C ILE A 163 -6.03 21.61 -2.11
N GLN A 164 -6.84 20.68 -1.59
CA GLN A 164 -7.61 20.84 -0.36
C GLN A 164 -6.78 20.63 0.92
N GLY A 165 -5.47 20.39 0.81
CA GLY A 165 -4.59 20.16 1.96
C GLY A 165 -4.70 18.77 2.58
N VAL A 166 -5.33 17.81 1.90
CA VAL A 166 -5.29 16.39 2.28
C VAL A 166 -3.89 15.85 2.03
N PHE A 167 -3.32 15.17 3.03
CA PHE A 167 -1.97 14.66 2.91
C PHE A 167 -1.95 13.41 2.02
N THR A 168 -1.22 13.46 0.91
CA THR A 168 -1.25 12.37 -0.09
C THR A 168 -0.01 11.48 -0.01
N VAL A 169 -0.24 10.18 0.02
CA VAL A 169 0.80 9.15 0.11
C VAL A 169 0.61 8.14 -1.01
N ALA A 170 1.71 7.77 -1.68
CA ALA A 170 1.74 6.65 -2.61
C ALA A 170 2.64 5.55 -2.07
N ILE A 171 2.21 4.30 -2.19
CA ILE A 171 3.00 3.09 -1.99
C ILE A 171 2.93 2.32 -3.31
N GLY A 172 4.09 2.10 -3.92
CA GLY A 172 4.23 1.55 -5.26
C GLY A 172 5.58 0.86 -5.42
N ASP A 173 5.72 0.03 -6.45
CA ASP A 173 6.92 -0.78 -6.69
C ASP A 173 7.40 -0.79 -8.16
N GLY A 174 6.61 -0.24 -9.08
CA GLY A 174 6.85 -0.18 -10.53
C GLY A 174 6.94 1.25 -11.09
N GLY A 175 6.32 2.23 -10.44
CA GLY A 175 6.33 3.65 -10.81
C GLY A 175 5.23 4.08 -11.79
N ASN A 176 4.35 3.16 -12.17
CA ASN A 176 3.12 3.38 -12.93
C ASN A 176 1.89 3.57 -12.00
N GLU A 177 2.09 3.58 -10.69
CA GLU A 177 1.06 3.76 -9.68
C GLU A 177 0.78 5.24 -9.40
N LEU A 178 -0.45 5.51 -9.00
CA LEU A 178 -0.97 6.80 -8.63
C LEU A 178 -0.11 7.45 -7.54
N GLY A 179 0.38 8.65 -7.82
CA GLY A 179 1.19 9.43 -6.90
C GLY A 179 2.70 9.18 -7.01
N CYS A 180 3.14 8.16 -7.75
CA CYS A 180 4.56 7.86 -7.97
C CYS A 180 5.29 8.83 -8.92
N GLY A 181 4.60 9.83 -9.49
CA GLY A 181 5.14 10.76 -10.48
C GLY A 181 6.41 11.50 -10.03
N ALA A 182 6.54 11.77 -8.72
CA ALA A 182 7.69 12.46 -8.15
C ALA A 182 9.00 11.64 -8.22
N LEU A 183 8.89 10.32 -8.33
CA LEU A 183 10.01 9.38 -8.48
C LEU A 183 10.12 8.83 -9.91
N ALA A 184 9.14 9.13 -10.77
CA ALA A 184 8.98 8.49 -12.07
C ALA A 184 10.08 8.84 -13.10
N LYS A 185 10.92 9.87 -12.87
CA LYS A 185 12.03 10.21 -13.78
C LYS A 185 13.05 9.06 -13.93
N SER A 186 13.11 8.13 -12.98
CA SER A 186 14.05 7.01 -12.93
C SER A 186 13.40 5.64 -13.25
N VAL A 187 12.15 5.60 -13.69
CA VAL A 187 11.39 4.36 -13.95
C VAL A 187 11.68 3.81 -15.35
N ALA A 188 11.68 2.48 -15.47
CA ALA A 188 11.88 1.78 -16.74
C ALA A 188 10.83 2.16 -17.81
N VAL A 189 11.22 2.03 -19.07
CA VAL A 189 10.32 2.15 -20.23
C VAL A 189 9.78 0.76 -20.55
N ALA A 190 8.52 0.64 -20.97
CA ALA A 190 7.96 -0.64 -21.38
C ALA A 190 8.75 -1.23 -22.58
N PRO A 191 8.67 -2.55 -22.82
CA PRO A 191 9.36 -3.20 -23.93
C PRO A 191 9.05 -2.59 -25.31
N ASP A 192 7.87 -2.01 -25.49
CA ASP A 192 7.43 -1.34 -26.72
C ASP A 192 7.87 0.13 -26.83
N GLY A 193 8.67 0.62 -25.88
CA GLY A 193 9.17 1.99 -25.85
C GLY A 193 8.21 3.02 -25.25
N LYS A 194 7.01 2.62 -24.83
CA LYS A 194 6.07 3.55 -24.18
C LYS A 194 6.45 3.82 -22.73
N SER A 195 6.25 5.07 -22.32
CA SER A 195 6.34 5.43 -20.91
C SER A 195 5.16 4.86 -20.14
N ILE A 196 5.44 4.07 -19.10
CA ILE A 196 4.45 3.59 -18.13
C ILE A 196 4.35 4.51 -16.91
N ARG A 197 5.22 5.50 -16.83
CA ARG A 197 5.36 6.43 -15.71
C ARG A 197 4.05 7.14 -15.39
N ALA A 198 3.60 7.01 -14.15
CA ALA A 198 2.54 7.86 -13.64
C ALA A 198 3.01 9.33 -13.59
N ALA A 199 2.10 10.26 -13.85
CA ALA A 199 2.38 11.70 -13.84
C ALA A 199 1.94 12.37 -12.53
N THR A 200 0.91 11.85 -11.87
CA THR A 200 0.40 12.41 -10.61
C THR A 200 1.42 12.23 -9.49
N GLU A 201 1.63 13.29 -8.70
CA GLU A 201 2.63 13.33 -7.62
C GLU A 201 1.97 13.40 -6.24
N ALA A 202 2.19 12.36 -5.44
CA ALA A 202 1.92 12.37 -4.00
C ALA A 202 2.91 13.27 -3.26
N GLU A 203 2.55 13.71 -2.05
CA GLU A 203 3.48 14.47 -1.19
C GLU A 203 4.60 13.61 -0.63
N VAL A 204 4.32 12.32 -0.40
CA VAL A 204 5.33 11.31 -0.06
C VAL A 204 5.07 10.04 -0.86
N VAL A 205 6.15 9.46 -1.39
CA VAL A 205 6.14 8.15 -2.03
C VAL A 205 6.97 7.19 -1.18
N LEU A 206 6.35 6.11 -0.72
CA LEU A 206 7.02 4.96 -0.13
C LEU A 206 7.30 3.95 -1.24
N ALA A 207 8.41 4.15 -1.95
CA ALA A 207 8.86 3.21 -2.96
C ALA A 207 9.29 1.90 -2.28
N ALA A 208 8.70 0.79 -2.73
CA ALA A 208 8.90 -0.53 -2.16
C ALA A 208 9.35 -1.54 -3.23
N GLY A 209 9.84 -2.71 -2.83
CA GLY A 209 10.04 -3.83 -3.77
C GLY A 209 8.75 -4.61 -4.08
N VAL A 210 7.77 -4.52 -3.18
CA VAL A 210 6.38 -5.01 -3.29
C VAL A 210 5.51 -4.03 -2.52
N SER A 211 4.40 -3.58 -3.08
CA SER A 211 3.56 -2.53 -2.46
C SER A 211 2.96 -2.98 -1.12
N ASN A 212 2.54 -4.24 -1.02
CA ASN A 212 2.10 -4.87 0.23
C ASN A 212 3.17 -4.77 1.32
N TRP A 213 4.43 -5.05 0.98
CA TRP A 213 5.55 -4.95 1.92
C TRP A 213 5.84 -3.51 2.35
N GLY A 214 5.63 -2.55 1.45
CA GLY A 214 5.69 -1.14 1.82
C GLY A 214 4.60 -0.77 2.84
N ALA A 215 3.38 -1.26 2.64
CA ALA A 215 2.29 -1.08 3.60
C ALA A 215 2.56 -1.80 4.93
N TYR A 216 3.09 -3.02 4.93
CA TYR A 216 3.45 -3.76 6.15
C TYR A 216 4.55 -3.04 6.93
N THR A 217 5.52 -2.45 6.23
CA THR A 217 6.58 -1.65 6.85
C THR A 217 6.02 -0.37 7.47
N LEU A 218 5.01 0.24 6.84
CA LEU A 218 4.26 1.34 7.45
C LEU A 218 3.45 0.89 8.68
N VAL A 219 2.85 -0.30 8.64
CA VAL A 219 2.21 -0.91 9.82
C VAL A 219 3.22 -1.15 10.94
N ALA A 220 4.44 -1.62 10.62
CA ALA A 220 5.52 -1.79 11.58
C ALA A 220 5.92 -0.45 12.23
N ALA A 221 6.04 0.60 11.44
CA ALA A 221 6.26 1.96 11.94
C ALA A 221 5.15 2.41 12.90
N LEU A 222 3.88 2.26 12.53
CA LEU A 222 2.74 2.60 13.39
C LEU A 222 2.70 1.76 14.66
N SER A 223 3.08 0.49 14.56
CA SER A 223 3.15 -0.44 15.71
C SER A 223 4.13 0.04 16.78
N LEU A 224 5.32 0.48 16.34
CA LEU A 224 6.35 1.01 17.23
C LEU A 224 5.98 2.36 17.85
N LEU A 225 5.19 3.18 17.15
CA LEU A 225 4.64 4.42 17.72
C LEU A 225 3.55 4.13 18.77
N ALA A 226 2.68 3.16 18.48
CA ALA A 226 1.56 2.80 19.35
C ALA A 226 1.94 1.91 20.55
N GLY A 227 3.12 1.28 20.52
CA GLY A 227 3.54 0.32 21.55
C GLY A 227 2.85 -1.06 21.43
N VAL A 228 2.20 -1.33 20.30
CA VAL A 228 1.39 -2.53 20.03
C VAL A 228 1.79 -3.09 18.66
N ASN A 229 2.04 -4.39 18.56
CA ASN A 229 2.40 -5.01 17.28
C ASN A 229 1.15 -5.26 16.43
N PHE A 230 1.02 -4.55 15.32
CA PHE A 230 -0.05 -4.73 14.33
C PHE A 230 0.42 -5.42 13.04
N VAL A 231 1.72 -5.70 12.89
CA VAL A 231 2.28 -6.39 11.74
C VAL A 231 1.61 -7.75 11.60
N PRO A 232 1.11 -8.13 10.41
CA PRO A 232 0.51 -9.44 10.24
C PRO A 232 1.53 -10.54 10.51
N THR A 233 1.06 -11.65 11.08
CA THR A 233 1.91 -12.84 11.15
C THR A 233 1.99 -13.49 9.77
N PRO A 234 3.08 -14.23 9.45
CA PRO A 234 3.15 -14.94 8.18
C PRO A 234 2.02 -15.93 7.95
N GLN A 235 1.54 -16.58 9.02
CA GLN A 235 0.39 -17.47 8.93
C GLN A 235 -0.89 -16.72 8.57
N GLU A 236 -1.12 -15.56 9.19
CA GLU A 236 -2.32 -14.76 8.95
C GLU A 236 -2.35 -14.20 7.53
N GLU A 237 -1.23 -13.66 7.05
CA GLU A 237 -1.11 -13.15 5.69
C GLU A 237 -1.31 -14.26 4.66
N ARG A 238 -0.65 -15.41 4.83
CA ARG A 238 -0.79 -16.56 3.93
C ARG A 238 -2.24 -17.04 3.83
N LEU A 239 -2.92 -17.17 4.98
CA LEU A 239 -4.32 -17.61 5.01
C LEU A 239 -5.23 -16.60 4.30
N LEU A 240 -5.00 -15.30 4.48
CA LEU A 240 -5.76 -14.29 3.77
C LEU A 240 -5.48 -14.35 2.26
N LEU A 241 -4.22 -14.44 1.84
CA LEU A 241 -3.83 -14.58 0.44
C LEU A 241 -4.49 -15.80 -0.22
N GLU A 242 -4.51 -16.95 0.45
CA GLU A 242 -5.22 -18.15 -0.01
C GLU A 242 -6.73 -17.91 -0.20
N GLN A 243 -7.37 -17.16 0.71
CA GLN A 243 -8.79 -16.81 0.58
C GLN A 243 -9.04 -15.82 -0.57
N LEU A 244 -8.13 -14.85 -0.77
CA LEU A 244 -8.19 -13.91 -1.88
C LEU A 244 -8.11 -14.64 -3.23
N CYS A 245 -7.19 -15.60 -3.36
CA CYS A 245 -7.10 -16.45 -4.55
C CYS A 245 -8.39 -17.26 -4.78
N ALA A 246 -9.00 -17.77 -3.70
CA ALA A 246 -10.25 -18.52 -3.78
C ALA A 246 -11.45 -17.67 -4.24
N VAL A 247 -11.40 -16.34 -4.05
CA VAL A 247 -12.41 -15.39 -4.56
C VAL A 247 -11.98 -14.70 -5.85
N GLY A 248 -10.95 -15.21 -6.54
CA GLY A 248 -10.58 -14.76 -7.88
C GLY A 248 -9.56 -13.64 -7.96
N VAL A 249 -8.92 -13.25 -6.85
CA VAL A 249 -7.72 -12.38 -6.90
C VAL A 249 -6.56 -13.17 -7.50
N VAL A 250 -5.77 -12.51 -8.35
CA VAL A 250 -4.69 -13.14 -9.10
C VAL A 250 -3.32 -12.61 -8.73
N ASP A 251 -2.29 -13.39 -9.02
CA ASP A 251 -0.92 -12.89 -9.02
C ASP A 251 -0.70 -11.90 -10.18
N GLY A 252 -0.10 -10.75 -9.92
CA GLY A 252 0.11 -9.67 -10.91
C GLY A 252 1.05 -10.04 -12.06
N CYS A 253 2.00 -10.97 -11.82
CA CYS A 253 2.95 -11.42 -12.81
C CYS A 253 2.41 -12.55 -13.69
N SER A 254 1.75 -13.54 -13.08
CA SER A 254 1.26 -14.73 -13.79
C SER A 254 -0.18 -14.60 -14.30
N GLY A 255 -0.98 -13.72 -13.70
CA GLY A 255 -2.40 -13.58 -13.96
C GLY A 255 -3.24 -14.77 -13.51
N ARG A 256 -2.71 -15.64 -12.65
CA ARG A 256 -3.39 -16.86 -12.15
C ARG A 256 -3.83 -16.68 -10.71
N CYS A 257 -4.89 -17.39 -10.31
CA CYS A 257 -5.29 -17.51 -8.90
C CYS A 257 -4.32 -18.47 -8.18
N GLU A 258 -3.16 -17.97 -7.80
CA GLU A 258 -2.15 -18.68 -7.04
C GLU A 258 -1.71 -17.83 -5.84
N PRO A 259 -1.40 -18.44 -4.68
CA PRO A 259 -1.08 -17.71 -3.45
C PRO A 259 0.35 -17.17 -3.50
N THR A 260 0.58 -16.27 -4.45
CA THR A 260 1.81 -15.51 -4.66
C THR A 260 1.47 -14.03 -4.85
N VAL A 261 2.47 -13.19 -4.65
CA VAL A 261 2.39 -11.75 -4.89
C VAL A 261 3.55 -11.40 -5.81
N ASP A 262 3.27 -10.83 -6.97
CA ASP A 262 4.27 -10.46 -7.98
C ASP A 262 5.22 -11.59 -8.40
N GLY A 263 4.71 -12.83 -8.44
CA GLY A 263 5.45 -14.04 -8.75
C GLY A 263 6.35 -14.52 -7.60
N ILE A 264 6.28 -13.87 -6.43
CA ILE A 264 7.05 -14.23 -5.24
C ILE A 264 6.32 -15.35 -4.48
N GLY A 265 7.02 -16.46 -4.28
CA GLY A 265 6.50 -17.65 -3.61
C GLY A 265 6.44 -17.53 -2.08
N ALA A 266 5.71 -18.47 -1.46
CA ALA A 266 5.42 -18.48 -0.03
C ALA A 266 6.65 -18.41 0.88
N GLU A 267 7.77 -19.06 0.52
CA GLU A 267 9.01 -19.03 1.33
C GLU A 267 9.51 -17.60 1.53
N GLN A 268 9.64 -16.84 0.43
CA GLN A 268 10.15 -15.48 0.47
C GLN A 268 9.15 -14.49 1.07
N LEU A 269 7.85 -14.65 0.81
CA LEU A 269 6.79 -13.88 1.48
C LEU A 269 6.85 -14.07 3.01
N ASN A 270 6.97 -15.33 3.44
CA ASN A 270 7.09 -15.70 4.85
C ASN A 270 8.35 -15.13 5.49
N ASP A 271 9.51 -15.28 4.85
CA ASP A 271 10.79 -14.81 5.40
C ASP A 271 10.80 -13.28 5.59
N PHE A 272 10.29 -12.52 4.61
CA PHE A 272 10.14 -11.08 4.73
C PHE A 272 9.28 -10.71 5.94
N LEU A 273 8.08 -11.29 6.02
CA LEU A 273 7.11 -10.91 7.03
C LEU A 273 7.51 -11.38 8.43
N GLN A 274 8.13 -12.56 8.53
CA GLN A 274 8.67 -13.09 9.79
C GLN A 274 9.79 -12.20 10.33
N GLY A 275 10.70 -11.75 9.46
CA GLY A 275 11.75 -10.80 9.82
C GLY A 275 11.17 -9.48 10.34
N LEU A 276 10.23 -8.89 9.61
CA LEU A 276 9.60 -7.64 9.99
C LEU A 276 8.82 -7.77 11.31
N TYR A 277 8.07 -8.86 11.49
CA TYR A 277 7.31 -9.13 12.70
C TYR A 277 8.24 -9.26 13.93
N ASN A 278 9.32 -10.02 13.81
CA ASN A 278 10.30 -10.21 14.88
C ASN A 278 11.00 -8.90 15.23
N TYR A 279 11.40 -8.13 14.22
CA TYR A 279 12.03 -6.82 14.41
C TYR A 279 11.13 -5.89 15.25
N VAL A 280 9.83 -5.83 14.95
CA VAL A 280 8.89 -5.03 15.73
C VAL A 280 8.72 -5.58 17.15
N ALA A 281 8.57 -6.89 17.30
CA ALA A 281 8.40 -7.51 18.62
C ALA A 281 9.59 -7.22 19.56
N GLU A 282 10.83 -7.41 19.09
CA GLU A 282 12.06 -7.15 19.85
C GLU A 282 12.19 -5.67 20.24
N ASN A 283 11.87 -4.75 19.32
CA ASN A 283 11.90 -3.32 19.60
C ASN A 283 10.84 -2.91 20.64
N LEU A 284 9.63 -3.48 20.58
CA LEU A 284 8.58 -3.23 21.58
C LEU A 284 8.97 -3.76 22.97
N GLU A 285 9.59 -4.94 23.05
CA GLU A 285 10.12 -5.48 24.32
C GLU A 285 11.21 -4.58 24.91
N THR A 286 12.09 -4.07 24.05
CA THR A 286 13.13 -3.10 24.44
C THR A 286 12.50 -1.81 24.98
N GLN A 287 11.49 -1.26 24.28
CA GLN A 287 10.77 -0.06 24.74
C GLN A 287 10.11 -0.28 26.11
N ARG A 288 9.46 -1.43 26.33
CA ARG A 288 8.84 -1.79 27.62
C ARG A 288 9.86 -1.91 28.75
N SER A 289 11.01 -2.51 28.47
CA SER A 289 12.10 -2.68 29.45
C SER A 289 12.71 -1.32 29.87
N VAL A 290 12.90 -0.41 28.91
CA VAL A 290 13.36 0.96 29.17
C VAL A 290 12.33 1.77 29.97
N ALA A 291 11.03 1.61 29.68
CA ALA A 291 9.97 2.26 30.43
C ALA A 291 9.89 1.75 31.89
N ALA A 292 10.05 0.44 32.11
CA ALA A 292 10.02 -0.15 33.44
C ALA A 292 11.20 0.30 34.32
N THR A 293 12.39 0.45 33.73
CA THR A 293 13.60 0.90 34.46
C THR A 293 13.58 2.40 34.78
N SER A 294 13.03 3.23 33.91
CA SER A 294 12.90 4.68 34.13
C SER A 294 11.75 5.06 35.08
N GLY A 295 10.71 4.22 35.19
CA GLY A 295 9.61 4.40 36.15
C GLY A 295 9.95 3.97 37.59
N SER A 296 11.05 3.23 37.82
CA SER A 296 11.49 2.80 39.16
C SER A 296 12.40 3.80 39.87
N SER A 297 12.73 4.93 39.22
CA SER A 297 13.63 5.98 39.73
C SER A 297 12.92 7.30 40.11
N ALA A 298 11.60 7.29 40.25
CA ALA A 298 10.78 8.42 40.71
C ALA A 298 10.02 8.03 41.99
#